data_AF-A0A7C7V2Y9-F1
#
_entry.id   AF-A0A7C7V2Y9-F1
#
_cell.length_a   1.000
_cell.length_b   1.000
_cell.length_c   1.000
_cell.angle_alpha   90.00
_cell.angle_beta   90.00
_cell.angle_gamma   90.00
#
_symmetry.space_group_name_H-M   'P 1'
#
loop_
_entity.id
_entity.type
_entity.pdbx_description
1 polymer ?
#
loop_
_entity_poly.entity_id
_entity_poly.type
_entity_poly.pdbx_seq_one_letter_code
_entity_poly.pdbx_strand_id
1 'polypeptide(L)'
;MACTQNRSVIGVDGGGTNCRFAMLHQGRRVDFQSGSANASSDLDAALATLRQGLSGLAKAAGLALSDITDVPTFIGLAGVLDQDIATALSRNLPLTCIRIEDDRRPAMVGALGVSDGYVIGIGTGSFLGRRACGVDRLIGGWGLILGDEASGAYLGRQLLRRVLQVE
;
A
#
# COMPACT_ATOMS: atom_id res chain seq x y z
N MET A 1 3.33 -22.80 -16.87
CA MET A 1 3.59 -21.47 -17.48
C MET A 1 2.77 -21.36 -18.76
N ALA A 2 1.48 -21.02 -18.65
CA ALA A 2 0.60 -20.74 -19.79
C ALA A 2 -0.73 -20.18 -19.25
N CYS A 3 -0.82 -18.87 -19.00
CA CYS A 3 -2.11 -18.16 -18.86
C CYS A 3 -1.96 -16.61 -18.85
N THR A 4 -0.97 -16.05 -19.54
CA THR A 4 -0.75 -14.59 -19.63
C THR A 4 -1.42 -13.97 -20.86
N GLN A 5 -2.50 -14.55 -21.37
CA GLN A 5 -3.28 -13.97 -22.46
C GLN A 5 -4.39 -13.09 -21.86
N ASN A 6 -4.28 -11.77 -22.10
CA ASN A 6 -5.33 -10.75 -21.95
C ASN A 6 -5.90 -10.41 -20.56
N ARG A 7 -5.22 -10.74 -19.45
CA ARG A 7 -5.70 -10.28 -18.13
C ARG A 7 -5.16 -8.90 -17.78
N SER A 8 -6.08 -7.98 -17.50
CA SER A 8 -5.75 -6.68 -16.92
C SER A 8 -5.74 -6.78 -15.41
N VAL A 9 -4.80 -6.11 -14.74
CA VAL A 9 -4.75 -6.03 -13.28
C VAL A 9 -4.24 -4.65 -12.86
N ILE A 10 -4.69 -4.19 -11.68
CA ILE A 10 -4.23 -2.94 -11.07
C ILE A 10 -3.62 -3.25 -9.71
N GLY A 11 -2.44 -2.68 -9.45
CA GLY A 11 -1.79 -2.64 -8.15
C GLY A 11 -1.66 -1.21 -7.68
N VAL A 12 -1.97 -0.97 -6.40
CA VAL A 12 -1.80 0.33 -5.74
C VAL A 12 -0.98 0.13 -4.47
N ASP A 13 0.02 1.00 -4.27
CA ASP A 13 0.88 1.07 -3.09
C ASP A 13 0.80 2.50 -2.52
N GLY A 14 0.00 2.67 -1.47
CA GLY A 14 -0.29 3.95 -0.84
C GLY A 14 0.36 4.07 0.54
N GLY A 15 1.18 5.11 0.71
CA GLY A 15 1.83 5.41 1.97
C GLY A 15 1.66 6.87 2.42
N GLY A 16 2.34 7.22 3.51
CA GLY A 16 2.27 8.56 4.10
C GLY A 16 2.87 9.70 3.26
N THR A 17 3.64 9.39 2.21
CA THR A 17 4.30 10.41 1.36
C THR A 17 3.81 10.40 -0.07
N ASN A 18 3.55 9.24 -0.63
CA ASN A 18 3.10 9.08 -2.01
C ASN A 18 2.20 7.86 -2.14
N CYS A 19 1.43 7.84 -3.22
CA CYS A 19 0.61 6.73 -3.62
C CYS A 19 0.90 6.39 -5.08
N ARG A 20 1.27 5.14 -5.35
CA ARG A 20 1.73 4.64 -6.64
C ARG A 20 0.71 3.67 -7.21
N PHE A 21 0.41 3.82 -8.49
CA PHE A 21 -0.56 3.02 -9.21
C PHE A 21 0.16 2.38 -10.38
N ALA A 22 -0.08 1.08 -10.60
CA ALA A 22 0.41 0.36 -11.75
C ALA A 22 -0.73 -0.47 -12.34
N MET A 23 -0.93 -0.38 -13.65
CA MET A 23 -1.86 -1.21 -14.40
C MET A 23 -1.07 -2.03 -15.41
N LEU A 24 -1.33 -3.34 -15.46
CA LEU A 24 -1.00 -4.15 -16.63
C LEU A 24 -2.27 -4.28 -17.46
N HIS A 25 -2.27 -3.80 -18.69
CA HIS A 25 -3.41 -3.84 -19.61
C HIS A 25 -2.95 -4.32 -20.98
N GLN A 26 -3.50 -5.45 -21.45
CA GLN A 26 -3.15 -6.03 -22.77
C GLN A 26 -1.63 -6.18 -22.99
N GLY A 27 -0.91 -6.58 -21.94
CA GLY A 27 0.56 -6.74 -21.98
C GLY A 27 1.36 -5.44 -21.87
N ARG A 28 0.71 -4.27 -21.80
CA ARG A 28 1.35 -2.97 -21.58
C ARG A 28 1.22 -2.54 -20.13
N ARG A 29 2.33 -2.12 -19.52
CA ARG A 29 2.34 -1.51 -18.19
C ARG A 29 2.11 0.00 -18.28
N VAL A 30 1.29 0.52 -17.38
CA VAL A 30 1.03 1.96 -17.19
C VAL A 30 1.22 2.27 -15.72
N ASP A 31 2.01 3.28 -15.41
CA ASP A 31 2.24 3.73 -14.05
C ASP A 31 1.69 5.15 -13.85
N PHE A 32 1.20 5.44 -12.66
CA PHE A 32 0.74 6.76 -12.24
C PHE A 32 1.09 6.99 -10.77
N GLN A 33 1.29 8.24 -10.37
CA GLN A 33 1.59 8.60 -8.99
C GLN A 33 0.73 9.78 -8.55
N SER A 34 0.21 9.70 -7.33
CA SER A 34 -0.53 10.78 -6.67
C SER A 34 0.07 11.09 -5.29
N GLY A 35 -0.62 11.95 -4.53
CA GLY A 35 -0.23 12.39 -3.20
C GLY A 35 -0.24 11.27 -2.15
N SER A 36 -0.09 11.64 -0.88
CA SER A 36 -0.12 10.70 0.23
C SER A 36 -1.50 10.07 0.40
N ALA A 37 -1.51 8.78 0.77
CA ALA A 37 -2.72 8.06 1.12
C ALA A 37 -2.42 7.22 2.37
N ASN A 38 -2.93 7.67 3.52
CA ASN A 38 -2.77 6.97 4.79
C ASN A 38 -4.12 6.97 5.52
N ALA A 39 -4.75 5.81 5.59
CA ALA A 39 -6.12 5.67 6.09
C ALA A 39 -6.25 5.93 7.60
N SER A 40 -5.17 5.75 8.37
CA SER A 40 -5.18 6.02 9.82
C SER A 40 -5.02 7.50 10.16
N SER A 41 -4.47 8.30 9.23
CA SER A 41 -4.28 9.74 9.44
C SER A 41 -5.51 10.54 9.01
N ASP A 42 -6.02 10.25 7.80
CA ASP A 42 -7.19 10.90 7.22
C ASP A 42 -7.81 9.98 6.15
N LEU A 43 -8.94 9.35 6.49
CA LEU A 43 -9.63 8.41 5.61
C LEU A 43 -10.21 9.09 4.36
N ASP A 44 -10.75 10.30 4.51
CA ASP A 44 -11.39 11.03 3.41
C ASP A 44 -10.33 11.55 2.41
N ALA A 45 -9.20 12.04 2.91
CA ALA A 45 -8.08 12.42 2.07
C ALA A 45 -7.46 11.21 1.34
N ALA A 46 -7.38 10.05 2.00
CA ALA A 46 -6.94 8.81 1.37
C ALA A 46 -7.91 8.39 0.24
N LEU A 47 -9.22 8.47 0.47
CA LEU A 47 -10.25 8.19 -0.56
C LEU A 47 -10.13 9.15 -1.75
N ALA A 48 -9.98 10.45 -1.50
CA ALA A 48 -9.81 11.44 -2.56
C ALA A 48 -8.56 11.15 -3.40
N THR A 49 -7.44 10.82 -2.75
CA THR A 49 -6.17 10.48 -3.39
C THR A 49 -6.28 9.21 -4.24
N LEU A 50 -6.98 8.18 -3.74
CA LEU A 50 -7.23 6.95 -4.48
C LEU A 50 -8.12 7.19 -5.70
N ARG A 51 -9.22 7.95 -5.56
CA ARG A 51 -10.10 8.31 -6.69
C ARG A 51 -9.37 9.09 -7.76
N GLN A 52 -8.57 10.09 -7.36
CA GLN A 52 -7.75 10.87 -8.29
C GLN A 52 -6.72 9.97 -8.99
N GLY A 53 -6.07 9.08 -8.24
CA GLY A 53 -5.07 8.15 -8.77
C GLY A 53 -5.64 7.17 -9.80
N LEU A 54 -6.82 6.59 -9.52
CA LEU A 54 -7.52 5.70 -10.46
C LEU A 54 -7.93 6.43 -11.74
N SER A 55 -8.48 7.64 -11.62
CA SER A 55 -8.82 8.48 -12.77
C SER A 55 -7.58 8.85 -13.60
N GLY A 56 -6.48 9.22 -12.92
CA GLY A 56 -5.20 9.52 -13.56
C GLY A 56 -4.60 8.32 -14.27
N LEU A 57 -4.66 7.14 -13.65
CA LEU A 57 -4.18 5.88 -14.23
C LEU A 57 -4.98 5.49 -15.48
N ALA A 58 -6.31 5.56 -15.42
CA ALA A 58 -7.18 5.30 -16.58
C ALA A 58 -6.84 6.24 -17.74
N LYS A 59 -6.71 7.54 -17.46
CA LYS A 59 -6.32 8.54 -18.45
C LYS A 59 -4.94 8.26 -19.05
N ALA A 60 -3.95 7.91 -18.24
CA ALA A 60 -2.61 7.53 -18.71
C ALA A 60 -2.62 6.24 -19.54
N ALA A 61 -3.59 5.36 -19.30
CA ALA A 61 -3.82 4.16 -20.09
C ALA A 61 -4.57 4.44 -21.41
N GLY A 62 -5.11 5.64 -21.61
CA GLY A 62 -5.98 5.97 -22.75
C GLY A 62 -7.40 5.38 -22.61
N LEU A 63 -7.83 5.13 -21.38
CA LEU A 63 -9.11 4.51 -21.03
C LEU A 63 -10.00 5.49 -20.26
N ALA A 64 -11.30 5.25 -20.27
CA ALA A 64 -12.23 5.88 -19.34
C ALA A 64 -12.16 5.19 -17.97
N LEU A 65 -12.57 5.90 -16.91
CA LEU A 65 -12.65 5.31 -15.57
C LEU A 65 -13.59 4.11 -15.53
N SER A 66 -14.67 4.13 -16.34
CA SER A 66 -15.60 3.02 -16.48
C SER A 66 -14.95 1.74 -17.00
N ASP A 67 -13.89 1.84 -17.79
CA ASP A 67 -13.21 0.69 -18.42
C ASP A 67 -12.34 -0.07 -17.41
N ILE A 68 -12.01 0.54 -16.27
CA ILE A 68 -11.19 -0.07 -15.23
C ILE A 68 -12.00 -0.52 -14.00
N THR A 69 -13.30 -0.24 -13.96
CA THR A 69 -14.20 -0.58 -12.83
C THR A 69 -14.14 -2.07 -12.45
N ASP A 70 -14.15 -2.94 -13.46
CA ASP A 70 -14.17 -4.40 -13.29
C ASP A 70 -12.77 -5.04 -13.35
N VAL A 71 -11.72 -4.23 -13.46
CA VAL A 71 -10.35 -4.74 -13.49
C VAL A 71 -9.94 -5.17 -12.08
N PRO A 72 -9.47 -6.42 -11.87
CA PRO A 72 -9.00 -6.88 -10.58
C PRO A 72 -7.95 -5.94 -9.99
N THR A 73 -8.28 -5.34 -8.86
CA THR A 73 -7.48 -4.31 -8.22
C THR A 73 -7.06 -4.74 -6.82
N PHE A 74 -5.75 -4.69 -6.56
CA PHE A 74 -5.19 -4.87 -5.23
C PHE A 74 -4.62 -3.53 -4.73
N ILE A 75 -4.99 -3.12 -3.52
CA ILE A 75 -4.51 -1.90 -2.88
C ILE A 75 -3.82 -2.27 -1.58
N GLY A 76 -2.52 -2.01 -1.52
CA GLY A 76 -1.76 -1.91 -0.28
C GLY A 76 -1.82 -0.48 0.23
N LEU A 77 -2.34 -0.27 1.43
CA LEU A 77 -2.51 1.08 1.95
C LEU A 77 -2.08 1.16 3.42
N ALA A 78 -1.18 2.10 3.70
CA ALA A 78 -0.77 2.42 5.06
C ALA A 78 -1.96 2.83 5.93
N GLY A 79 -2.04 2.28 7.13
CA GLY A 79 -3.11 2.58 8.09
C GLY A 79 -4.39 1.77 7.89
N VAL A 80 -4.44 0.81 6.97
CA VAL A 80 -5.49 -0.21 6.92
C VAL A 80 -5.18 -1.29 7.96
N LEU A 81 -5.60 -1.02 9.19
CA LEU A 81 -5.28 -1.86 10.36
C LEU A 81 -6.28 -3.01 10.57
N ASP A 82 -7.50 -2.85 10.06
CA ASP A 82 -8.59 -3.80 10.22
C ASP A 82 -9.47 -3.89 8.96
N GLN A 83 -10.40 -4.85 9.01
CA GLN A 83 -11.31 -5.13 7.91
C GLN A 83 -12.39 -4.05 7.74
N ASP A 84 -12.70 -3.27 8.78
CA ASP A 84 -13.74 -2.24 8.73
C ASP A 84 -13.26 -1.05 7.90
N ILE A 85 -12.01 -0.61 8.10
CA ILE A 85 -11.37 0.42 7.27
C ILE A 85 -11.29 -0.05 5.80
N ALA A 86 -10.84 -1.28 5.56
CA ALA A 86 -10.78 -1.85 4.21
C ALA A 86 -12.17 -1.88 3.53
N THR A 87 -13.22 -2.18 4.30
CA THR A 87 -14.60 -2.21 3.80
C THR A 87 -15.17 -0.82 3.55
N ALA A 88 -14.86 0.15 4.42
CA ALA A 88 -15.26 1.55 4.23
C ALA A 88 -14.62 2.12 2.96
N LEU A 89 -13.34 1.82 2.72
CA LEU A 89 -12.63 2.23 1.51
C LEU A 89 -13.23 1.58 0.26
N SER A 90 -13.42 0.26 0.25
CA SER A 90 -13.91 -0.46 -0.93
C SER A 90 -15.29 0.00 -1.38
N ARG A 91 -16.21 0.28 -0.43
CA ARG A 91 -17.56 0.79 -0.73
C ARG A 91 -17.57 2.19 -1.37
N ASN A 92 -16.51 2.97 -1.17
CA ASN A 92 -16.42 4.35 -1.64
C ASN A 92 -15.54 4.51 -2.89
N LEU A 93 -14.95 3.42 -3.40
CA LEU A 93 -14.16 3.42 -4.62
C LEU A 93 -14.99 2.97 -5.82
N PRO A 94 -14.74 3.51 -7.02
CA PRO A 94 -15.47 3.15 -8.24
C PRO A 94 -14.93 1.82 -8.82
N LEU A 95 -14.85 0.77 -8.01
CA LEU A 95 -14.29 -0.53 -8.37
C LEU A 95 -15.19 -1.65 -7.85
N THR A 96 -15.44 -2.66 -8.67
CA THR A 96 -16.28 -3.82 -8.32
C THR A 96 -15.44 -5.01 -7.87
N CYS A 97 -14.21 -5.14 -8.38
CA CYS A 97 -13.27 -6.21 -8.05
C CYS A 97 -12.05 -5.65 -7.32
N ILE A 98 -12.19 -5.43 -6.02
CA ILE A 98 -11.16 -4.80 -5.19
C ILE A 98 -10.81 -5.62 -3.94
N ARG A 99 -9.52 -5.71 -3.65
CA ARG A 99 -8.98 -6.18 -2.37
C ARG A 99 -8.06 -5.12 -1.79
N ILE A 100 -8.35 -4.70 -0.56
CA ILE A 100 -7.56 -3.71 0.17
C ILE A 100 -6.93 -4.41 1.36
N GLU A 101 -5.62 -4.25 1.51
CA GLU A 101 -4.86 -4.74 2.64
C GLU A 101 -3.88 -3.67 3.13
N ASP A 102 -3.29 -3.94 4.29
CA ASP A 102 -2.14 -3.23 4.80
C ASP A 102 -0.95 -3.25 3.82
N ASP A 103 -0.14 -2.19 3.80
CA ASP A 103 0.98 -1.98 2.88
C ASP A 103 2.17 -2.94 3.11
N ARG A 104 2.30 -3.55 4.29
CA ARG A 104 3.39 -4.47 4.62
C ARG A 104 3.39 -5.73 3.75
N ARG A 105 2.21 -6.28 3.44
CA ARG A 105 2.09 -7.50 2.64
C ARG A 105 2.51 -7.33 1.18
N PRO A 106 2.00 -6.33 0.43
CA PRO A 106 2.47 -6.09 -0.93
C PRO A 106 3.94 -5.70 -0.97
N ALA A 107 4.47 -4.98 0.03
CA ALA A 107 5.90 -4.73 0.13
C ALA A 107 6.72 -6.04 0.23
N MET A 108 6.26 -6.99 1.06
CA MET A 108 6.89 -8.30 1.17
C MET A 108 6.78 -9.13 -0.11
N VAL A 109 5.62 -9.15 -0.76
CA VAL A 109 5.41 -9.85 -2.04
C VAL A 109 6.27 -9.23 -3.14
N GLY A 110 6.39 -7.91 -3.18
CA GLY A 110 7.23 -7.19 -4.13
C GLY A 110 8.71 -7.50 -3.98
N ALA A 111 9.19 -7.65 -2.74
CA ALA A 111 10.59 -7.95 -2.44
C ALA A 111 10.96 -9.44 -2.62
N LEU A 112 10.09 -10.36 -2.19
CA LEU A 112 10.40 -11.80 -2.20
C LEU A 112 9.84 -12.54 -3.44
N GLY A 113 8.88 -11.95 -4.15
CA GLY A 113 8.12 -12.64 -5.18
C GLY A 113 7.37 -13.85 -4.60
N VAL A 114 7.68 -15.05 -5.10
CA VAL A 114 7.16 -16.33 -4.60
C VAL A 114 8.11 -17.05 -3.64
N SER A 115 9.29 -16.49 -3.40
CA SER A 115 10.35 -17.14 -2.64
C SER A 115 10.13 -17.01 -1.13
N ASP A 116 10.61 -18.00 -0.38
CA ASP A 116 10.77 -17.88 1.06
C ASP A 116 11.90 -16.88 1.40
N GLY A 117 11.78 -16.20 2.54
CA GLY A 117 12.77 -15.21 2.96
C GLY A 117 12.27 -14.25 4.02
N TYR A 118 13.04 -13.19 4.24
CA TYR A 118 12.76 -12.14 5.20
C TYR A 118 12.85 -10.77 4.54
N VAL A 119 12.01 -9.85 4.97
CA VAL A 119 12.01 -8.44 4.51
C VAL A 119 11.94 -7.56 5.74
N ILE A 120 12.80 -6.56 5.81
CA ILE A 120 12.73 -5.53 6.84
C ILE A 120 12.42 -4.21 6.14
N GLY A 121 11.30 -3.60 6.48
CA GLY A 121 10.96 -2.25 6.08
C GLY A 121 11.45 -1.27 7.13
N ILE A 122 12.30 -0.30 6.74
CA ILE A 122 12.75 0.80 7.60
C ILE A 122 12.54 2.11 6.83
N GLY A 123 11.67 2.97 7.35
CA GLY A 123 11.37 4.29 6.79
C GLY A 123 10.83 5.20 7.89
N THR A 124 9.72 5.89 7.61
CA THR A 124 9.00 6.64 8.66
C THR A 124 8.54 5.72 9.78
N GLY A 125 7.99 4.55 9.44
CA GLY A 125 7.72 3.44 10.35
C GLY A 125 8.65 2.24 10.07
N SER A 126 8.41 1.11 10.72
CA SER A 126 9.21 -0.11 10.49
C SER A 126 8.43 -1.41 10.72
N PHE A 127 8.84 -2.46 10.01
CA PHE A 127 8.30 -3.81 10.19
C PHE A 127 9.28 -4.90 9.74
N LEU A 128 9.05 -6.13 10.19
CA LEU A 128 9.71 -7.35 9.74
C LEU A 128 8.66 -8.31 9.16
N GLY A 129 8.88 -8.75 7.93
CA GLY A 129 8.14 -9.81 7.28
C GLY A 129 8.97 -11.07 7.10
N ARG A 130 8.32 -12.23 7.20
CA ARG A 130 8.90 -13.54 6.89
C ARG A 130 7.91 -14.33 6.04
N ARG A 131 8.42 -14.96 4.98
CA ARG A 131 7.76 -16.04 4.27
C ARG A 131 8.53 -17.34 4.47
N ALA A 132 7.83 -18.39 4.90
CA ALA A 132 8.38 -19.74 5.01
C ALA A 132 7.31 -20.78 4.65
N CYS A 133 7.63 -21.70 3.74
CA CYS A 133 6.71 -22.69 3.19
C CYS A 133 5.40 -22.04 2.68
N GLY A 134 5.50 -20.85 2.06
CA GLY A 134 4.34 -20.10 1.58
C GLY A 134 3.48 -19.43 2.66
N VAL A 135 3.89 -19.48 3.93
CA VAL A 135 3.19 -18.83 5.05
C VAL A 135 3.83 -17.50 5.39
N ASP A 136 3.01 -16.45 5.35
CA ASP A 136 3.38 -15.07 5.66
C ASP A 136 3.24 -14.80 7.17
N ARG A 137 4.26 -14.16 7.76
CA ARG A 137 4.26 -13.66 9.14
C ARG A 137 4.79 -12.22 9.13
N LEU A 138 4.10 -11.32 9.81
CA LEU A 138 4.49 -9.92 9.99
C LEU A 138 4.67 -9.62 11.48
N ILE A 139 5.70 -8.85 11.82
CA ILE A 139 6.02 -8.38 13.18
C ILE A 139 6.34 -6.87 13.10
N GLY A 140 5.86 -6.08 14.06
CA GLY A 140 6.01 -4.63 14.07
C GLY A 140 5.01 -3.92 13.14
N GLY A 141 5.23 -2.63 12.87
CA GLY A 141 4.32 -1.80 12.09
C GLY A 141 3.03 -1.41 12.85
N TRP A 142 3.10 -1.30 14.17
CA TRP A 142 1.99 -0.83 15.02
C TRP A 142 1.92 0.70 15.13
N GLY A 143 2.71 1.42 14.32
CA GLY A 143 2.81 2.86 14.34
C GLY A 143 3.68 3.39 15.48
N LEU A 144 4.02 4.67 15.39
CA LEU A 144 4.95 5.33 16.30
C LEU A 144 4.60 5.14 17.78
N ILE A 145 3.32 5.20 18.15
CA ILE A 145 2.89 5.18 19.55
C ILE A 145 3.26 3.87 20.24
N LEU A 146 2.97 2.72 19.59
CA LEU A 146 3.10 1.39 20.18
C LEU A 146 4.20 0.53 19.54
N GLY A 147 4.98 1.06 18.60
CA GLY A 147 6.07 0.34 17.96
C GLY A 147 6.95 1.22 17.07
N ASP A 148 7.16 0.76 15.84
CA ASP A 148 8.06 1.32 14.84
C ASP A 148 9.53 1.42 15.32
N GLU A 149 10.00 0.45 16.12
CA GLU A 149 11.39 0.39 16.55
C GLU A 149 12.36 0.41 15.36
N ALA A 150 13.49 1.11 15.51
CA ALA A 150 14.47 1.34 14.44
C ALA A 150 14.00 2.21 13.26
N SER A 151 12.75 2.70 13.25
CA SER A 151 12.28 3.66 12.25
C SER A 151 12.85 5.08 12.46
N GLY A 152 12.74 5.91 11.42
CA GLY A 152 13.06 7.33 11.51
C GLY A 152 12.19 8.08 12.52
N ALA A 153 10.89 7.78 12.61
CA ALA A 153 10.01 8.41 13.59
C ALA A 153 10.37 8.02 15.03
N TYR A 154 10.74 6.76 15.24
CA TYR A 154 11.23 6.29 16.54
C TYR A 154 12.53 7.00 16.93
N LEU A 155 13.52 7.04 16.03
CA LEU A 155 14.80 7.71 16.29
C LEU A 155 14.61 9.21 16.59
N GLY A 156 13.78 9.90 15.79
CA GLY A 156 13.46 11.31 16.03
C GLY A 156 12.82 11.55 17.40
N ARG A 157 11.87 10.70 17.80
CA ARG A 157 11.26 10.76 19.14
C ARG A 157 12.28 10.51 20.24
N GLN A 158 13.16 9.51 20.10
CA GLN A 158 14.20 9.25 21.10
C GLN A 158 15.18 10.43 21.23
N LEU A 159 15.56 11.05 20.12
CA LEU A 159 16.41 12.25 20.13
C LEU A 159 15.73 13.40 20.89
N LEU A 160 14.48 13.73 20.57
CA LEU A 160 13.72 14.78 21.26
C LEU A 160 13.57 14.49 22.75
N ARG A 161 13.27 13.23 23.12
CA ARG A 161 13.22 12.81 24.52
C ARG A 161 14.55 13.01 25.22
N ARG A 162 15.67 12.67 24.55
CA ARG A 162 17.01 12.81 25.12
C ARG A 162 17.36 14.28 25.37
N VAL A 163 17.03 15.18 24.44
CA VAL A 163 17.25 16.64 24.59
C VAL A 163 16.55 17.19 25.82
N LEU A 164 15.31 16.76 26.09
CA LEU A 164 14.56 17.19 27.27
C LEU A 164 15.09 16.61 28.60
N GLN A 165 16.00 15.65 28.54
CA GLN A 165 16.64 15.00 29.69
C GLN A 165 18.09 15.45 29.90
N VAL A 166 18.57 16.43 29.14
CA VAL A 166 19.85 17.06 29.40
C VAL A 166 19.60 18.21 30.36
N GLU A 167 20.16 18.11 31.57
CA GLU A 167 20.29 19.22 32.52
C GLU A 167 21.33 20.24 32.05
#